data_AF-A0A5J5IBX9-F1
#
_entry.id   AF-A0A5J5IBX9-F1
#
_cell.length_a   1.000
_cell.length_b   1.000
_cell.length_c   1.000
_cell.angle_alpha   90.00
_cell.angle_beta   90.00
_cell.angle_gamma   90.00
#
_symmetry.space_group_name_H-M   'P 1'
#
loop_
_entity.id
_entity.type
_entity.pdbx_description
1 polymer ?
#
loop_
_entity_poly.entity_id
_entity_poly.type
_entity_poly.pdbx_seq_one_letter_code
_entity_poly.pdbx_strand_id
1 'polypeptide(L)'
;MTEEEKKRLDKLRWEAERKQKQSQLNEKLKLLLTKDKYEFLSFEESDKIQLASDGWPDNKWKDSLYFQAALQNKTAINEIVKKYTDTTKSDSVFLFFMNFNFGLVKISNSILINYWSELIEVDGDEIFCLQQDDPSFICIEKTEDIIVGNESEGRQWLYEVTFSNADIKSKLT
;
A
#
# COMPACT_ATOMS: atom_id res chain seq x y z
N MET A 1 27.24 10.86 26.77
CA MET A 1 25.94 10.29 26.41
C MET A 1 26.07 8.78 26.39
N THR A 2 25.31 8.10 27.24
CA THR A 2 25.30 6.63 27.35
C THR A 2 24.59 6.00 26.15
N GLU A 3 24.76 4.69 25.95
CA GLU A 3 24.04 3.97 24.90
C GLU A 3 22.52 3.98 25.11
N GLU A 4 22.07 3.94 26.37
CA GLU A 4 20.66 4.05 26.75
C GLU A 4 20.08 5.43 26.40
N GLU A 5 20.84 6.50 26.64
CA GLU A 5 20.44 7.86 26.26
C GLU A 5 20.33 8.02 24.74
N LYS A 6 21.26 7.43 23.98
CA LYS A 6 21.18 7.40 22.50
C LYS A 6 19.93 6.69 22.03
N LYS A 7 19.68 5.46 22.50
CA LYS A 7 18.48 4.67 22.15
C LYS A 7 17.19 5.43 22.47
N ARG A 8 17.13 6.11 23.62
CA ARG A 8 15.99 6.93 24.01
C ARG A 8 15.77 8.11 23.06
N LEU A 9 16.84 8.84 22.71
CA LEU A 9 16.75 9.97 21.79
C LEU A 9 16.35 9.54 20.38
N ASP A 10 16.88 8.43 19.89
CA ASP A 10 16.52 7.88 18.59
C ASP A 10 15.05 7.47 18.54
N LYS A 11 14.53 6.83 19.61
CA LYS A 11 13.10 6.53 19.74
C LYS A 11 12.24 7.80 19.70
N LEU A 12 12.62 8.84 20.44
CA LEU A 12 11.87 10.11 20.45
C LEU A 12 11.88 10.82 19.09
N ARG A 13 13.03 10.81 18.39
CA ARG A 13 13.14 11.37 17.03
C ARG A 13 12.26 10.60 16.05
N TRP A 14 12.30 9.27 16.12
CA TRP A 14 11.49 8.40 15.29
C TRP A 14 9.99 8.63 15.51
N GLU A 15 9.53 8.70 16.76
CA GLU A 15 8.13 9.00 17.08
C GLU A 15 7.69 10.39 16.59
N ALA A 16 8.57 11.40 16.70
CA ALA A 16 8.29 12.75 16.21
C ALA A 16 8.17 12.77 14.67
N GLU A 17 9.07 12.08 13.97
CA GLU A 17 9.02 11.94 12.51
C GLU A 17 7.72 11.26 12.07
N ARG A 18 7.36 10.12 12.69
CA ARG A 18 6.11 9.42 12.36
C ARG A 18 4.88 10.29 12.57
N LYS A 19 4.81 11.05 13.67
CA LYS A 19 3.71 12.00 13.94
C LYS A 19 3.65 13.13 12.90
N GLN A 20 4.79 13.63 12.45
CA GLN A 20 4.84 14.66 11.40
C GLN A 20 4.31 14.11 10.09
N LYS A 21 4.77 12.94 9.66
CA LYS A 21 4.30 12.30 8.42
C LYS A 21 2.82 11.91 8.49
N GLN A 22 2.36 11.40 9.65
CA GLN A 22 0.94 11.16 9.90
C GLN A 22 0.09 12.42 9.72
N SER A 23 0.55 13.56 10.28
CA SER A 23 -0.13 14.84 10.13
C SER A 23 -0.21 15.27 8.66
N GLN A 24 0.88 15.12 7.90
CA GLN A 24 0.92 15.44 6.48
C GLN A 24 -0.03 14.56 5.66
N LEU A 25 -0.04 13.24 5.90
CA LEU A 25 -0.98 12.34 5.23
C LEU A 25 -2.43 12.68 5.59
N ASN A 26 -2.70 12.98 6.87
CA ASN A 26 -4.03 13.35 7.34
C ASN A 26 -4.60 14.57 6.61
N GLU A 27 -3.79 15.60 6.36
CA GLU A 27 -4.24 16.77 5.60
C GLU A 27 -4.59 16.42 4.15
N LYS A 28 -3.83 15.52 3.51
CA LYS A 28 -4.17 15.03 2.17
C LYS A 28 -5.42 14.16 2.15
N LEU A 29 -5.54 13.22 3.10
CA LEU A 29 -6.70 12.32 3.17
C LEU A 29 -8.00 13.07 3.43
N LYS A 30 -7.99 14.14 4.24
CA LYS A 30 -9.19 14.98 4.47
C LYS A 30 -9.74 15.66 3.21
N LEU A 31 -8.90 15.87 2.20
CA LEU A 31 -9.34 16.43 0.92
C LEU A 31 -10.06 15.39 0.06
N LEU A 32 -9.78 14.11 0.29
CA LEU A 32 -10.35 12.98 -0.45
C LEU A 32 -11.54 12.34 0.29
N LEU A 33 -11.41 12.17 1.60
CA LEU A 33 -12.30 11.40 2.46
C LEU A 33 -12.69 12.20 3.71
N THR A 34 -13.91 11.97 4.19
CA THR A 34 -14.32 12.49 5.51
C THR A 34 -13.59 11.72 6.63
N LYS A 35 -13.35 12.41 7.76
CA LYS A 35 -12.53 11.87 8.87
C LYS A 35 -13.07 10.56 9.48
N ASP A 36 -14.38 10.29 9.35
CA ASP A 36 -15.01 9.05 9.80
C ASP A 36 -14.73 7.84 8.89
N LYS A 37 -14.07 8.02 7.73
CA LYS A 37 -13.80 6.96 6.75
C LYS A 37 -12.45 6.28 6.92
N TYR A 38 -11.59 6.81 7.77
CA TYR A 38 -10.28 6.24 8.01
C TYR A 38 -9.84 6.43 9.45
N GLU A 39 -8.99 5.52 9.90
CA GLU A 39 -8.42 5.52 11.24
C GLU A 39 -6.92 5.26 11.12
N PHE A 40 -6.10 6.09 11.77
CA PHE A 40 -4.68 5.78 11.94
C PHE A 40 -4.53 4.80 13.10
N LEU A 41 -3.91 3.64 12.84
CA LEU A 41 -3.56 2.73 13.92
C LEU A 41 -2.46 3.34 14.79
N SER A 42 -2.32 2.81 16.01
CA SER A 42 -1.13 3.12 16.79
C SER A 42 0.13 2.62 16.09
N PHE A 43 1.26 3.24 16.39
CA PHE A 43 2.55 2.84 15.84
C PHE A 43 2.90 1.39 16.20
N GLU A 44 2.61 0.98 17.43
CA GLU A 44 2.87 -0.38 17.91
C GLU A 44 1.99 -1.42 17.18
N GLU A 45 0.69 -1.14 17.00
CA GLU A 45 -0.19 -2.02 16.23
C GLU A 45 0.23 -2.10 14.77
N SER A 46 0.59 -0.97 14.17
CA SER A 46 1.09 -0.92 12.79
C SER A 46 2.31 -1.80 12.61
N ASP A 47 3.31 -1.63 13.48
CA ASP A 47 4.57 -2.38 13.41
C ASP A 47 4.31 -3.88 13.61
N LYS A 48 3.43 -4.25 14.54
CA LYS A 48 3.05 -5.65 14.77
C LYS A 48 2.39 -6.29 13.54
N ILE A 49 1.47 -5.58 12.89
CA ILE A 49 0.77 -6.09 11.70
C ILE A 49 1.74 -6.24 10.53
N GLN A 50 2.58 -5.23 10.28
CA GLN A 50 3.58 -5.26 9.21
C GLN A 50 4.63 -6.35 9.40
N LEU A 51 5.03 -6.64 10.64
CA LEU A 51 5.95 -7.73 10.94
C LEU A 51 5.30 -9.12 10.78
N ALA A 52 3.96 -9.20 10.86
CA ALA A 52 3.19 -10.43 10.71
C ALA A 52 2.75 -10.69 9.26
N SER A 53 2.76 -9.67 8.39
CA SER A 53 2.44 -9.82 6.98
C SER A 53 3.56 -10.48 6.19
N ASP A 54 3.22 -11.01 5.02
CA ASP A 54 4.17 -11.45 4.01
C ASP A 54 5.13 -10.29 3.69
N GLY A 55 6.42 -10.61 3.56
CA GLY A 55 7.40 -9.65 3.07
C GLY A 55 7.21 -9.36 1.58
N TRP A 56 7.80 -8.26 1.10
CA TRP A 56 7.88 -8.02 -0.34
C TRP A 56 8.53 -9.22 -1.04
N PRO A 57 7.95 -9.72 -2.16
CA PRO A 57 8.52 -10.87 -2.85
C PRO A 57 9.92 -10.56 -3.38
N ASP A 58 10.89 -11.43 -3.07
CA ASP A 58 12.30 -11.27 -3.43
C ASP A 58 12.52 -11.06 -4.94
N ASN A 59 11.68 -11.67 -5.78
CA ASN A 59 11.74 -11.50 -7.23
C ASN A 59 10.36 -11.57 -7.91
N LYS A 60 9.56 -10.50 -7.77
CA LYS A 60 8.23 -10.41 -8.39
C LYS A 60 8.24 -10.65 -9.91
N TRP A 61 9.33 -10.30 -10.61
CA TRP A 61 9.45 -10.45 -12.06
C TRP A 61 9.61 -11.91 -12.48
N LYS A 62 10.57 -12.62 -11.86
CA LYS A 62 10.86 -14.02 -12.18
C LYS A 62 9.68 -14.93 -11.87
N ASP A 63 9.01 -14.67 -10.76
CA ASP A 63 7.87 -15.46 -10.30
C ASP A 63 6.54 -14.95 -10.89
N SER A 64 6.61 -13.94 -11.77
CA SER A 64 5.45 -13.33 -12.41
C SER A 64 4.37 -12.95 -11.40
N LEU A 65 4.73 -12.35 -10.27
CA LEU A 65 3.82 -11.97 -9.18
C LEU A 65 3.20 -10.59 -9.36
N TYR A 66 3.04 -10.15 -10.59
CA TYR A 66 2.48 -8.85 -10.92
C TYR A 66 1.41 -8.95 -12.02
N PHE A 67 0.55 -7.94 -12.07
CA PHE A 67 -0.41 -7.70 -13.15
C PHE A 67 -0.34 -6.23 -13.54
N GLN A 68 -0.22 -5.94 -14.84
CA GLN A 68 -0.13 -4.58 -15.35
C GLN A 68 -1.34 -4.23 -16.21
N ALA A 69 -1.82 -2.99 -16.09
CA ALA A 69 -2.81 -2.42 -16.98
C ALA A 69 -2.46 -0.97 -17.30
N ALA A 70 -2.70 -0.56 -18.55
CA ALA A 70 -2.52 0.83 -18.93
C ALA A 70 -3.40 1.76 -18.08
N LEU A 71 -2.96 3.01 -17.83
CA LEU A 71 -3.65 3.96 -16.94
C LEU A 71 -5.14 4.18 -17.27
N GLN A 72 -5.49 4.14 -18.56
CA GLN A 72 -6.87 4.27 -19.02
C GLN A 72 -7.76 3.09 -18.66
N ASN A 73 -7.18 1.91 -18.39
CA ASN A 73 -7.91 0.69 -18.06
C ASN A 73 -7.93 0.43 -16.55
N LYS A 74 -8.57 1.34 -15.80
CA LYS A 74 -8.80 1.16 -14.36
C LYS A 74 -9.69 -0.05 -14.04
N THR A 75 -10.52 -0.51 -14.99
CA THR A 75 -11.46 -1.61 -14.79
C THR A 75 -10.77 -2.90 -14.37
N ALA A 76 -9.65 -3.26 -15.00
CA ALA A 76 -8.92 -4.48 -14.65
C ALA A 76 -8.38 -4.44 -13.20
N ILE A 77 -7.84 -3.29 -12.77
CA ILE A 77 -7.36 -3.10 -11.41
C ILE A 77 -8.53 -3.10 -10.41
N ASN A 78 -9.66 -2.46 -10.76
CA ASN A 78 -10.88 -2.48 -9.95
C ASN A 78 -11.36 -3.90 -9.67
N GLU A 79 -11.33 -4.77 -10.67
CA GLU A 79 -11.73 -6.18 -10.52
C GLU A 79 -10.81 -6.93 -9.57
N ILE A 80 -9.49 -6.72 -9.66
CA ILE A 80 -8.51 -7.32 -8.75
C ILE A 80 -8.72 -6.82 -7.32
N VAL A 81 -8.85 -5.51 -7.13
CA VAL A 81 -9.09 -4.89 -5.80
C VAL A 81 -10.38 -5.43 -5.20
N LYS A 82 -11.46 -5.51 -5.98
CA LYS A 82 -12.74 -6.04 -5.53
C LYS A 82 -12.63 -7.51 -5.12
N LYS A 83 -12.06 -8.37 -5.98
CA LYS A 83 -11.84 -9.78 -5.66
C LYS A 83 -10.98 -9.92 -4.40
N TYR A 84 -9.95 -9.08 -4.25
CA TYR A 84 -9.10 -9.08 -3.07
C TYR A 84 -9.89 -8.79 -1.80
N THR A 85 -10.72 -7.75 -1.82
CA THR A 85 -11.60 -7.44 -0.68
C THR A 85 -12.70 -8.49 -0.45
N ASP A 86 -13.09 -9.26 -1.46
CA ASP A 86 -14.07 -10.35 -1.32
C ASP A 86 -13.45 -11.61 -0.67
N THR A 87 -12.12 -11.72 -0.60
CA THR A 87 -11.43 -12.86 0.04
C THR A 87 -11.26 -12.72 1.54
N THR A 88 -11.42 -11.52 2.11
CA THR A 88 -11.28 -11.26 3.55
C THR A 88 -12.62 -11.43 4.28
N LYS A 89 -12.55 -11.86 5.55
CA LYS A 89 -13.73 -11.89 6.44
C LYS A 89 -14.02 -10.53 7.06
N SER A 90 -13.01 -9.66 7.14
CA SER A 90 -13.13 -8.31 7.68
C SER A 90 -13.63 -7.34 6.60
N ASP A 91 -14.53 -6.44 7.00
CA ASP A 91 -15.06 -5.35 6.15
C ASP A 91 -14.05 -4.20 5.94
N SER A 92 -12.82 -4.38 6.41
CA SER A 92 -11.77 -3.37 6.37
C SER A 92 -10.41 -3.94 6.03
N VAL A 93 -9.56 -3.06 5.52
CA VAL A 93 -8.20 -3.32 5.05
C VAL A 93 -7.27 -2.30 5.69
N PHE A 94 -6.02 -2.69 5.90
CA PHE A 94 -4.98 -1.77 6.33
C PHE A 94 -4.18 -1.30 5.12
N LEU A 95 -4.00 0.01 5.01
CA LEU A 95 -3.18 0.64 4.01
C LEU A 95 -1.85 1.08 4.59
N PHE A 96 -0.78 0.77 3.88
CA PHE A 96 0.52 1.37 4.11
C PHE A 96 0.88 2.25 2.90
N PHE A 97 1.11 3.53 3.19
CA PHE A 97 1.45 4.56 2.23
C PHE A 97 2.97 4.68 2.19
N MET A 98 3.61 4.24 1.10
CA MET A 98 5.06 4.06 1.06
C MET A 98 5.85 5.37 1.19
N ASN A 99 5.40 6.44 0.54
CA ASN A 99 6.07 7.73 0.68
C ASN A 99 5.97 8.31 2.09
N PHE A 100 4.88 8.00 2.80
CA PHE A 100 4.66 8.46 4.15
C PHE A 100 5.31 7.57 5.21
N ASN A 101 5.34 6.25 5.01
CA ASN A 101 6.06 5.27 5.85
C ASN A 101 6.10 5.63 7.35
N PHE A 102 4.93 5.78 7.97
CA PHE A 102 4.82 6.05 9.41
C PHE A 102 3.93 5.06 10.15
N GLY A 103 3.20 4.19 9.46
CA GLY A 103 2.23 3.29 10.08
C GLY A 103 1.04 3.03 9.17
N LEU A 104 0.08 2.29 9.70
CA LEU A 104 -1.06 1.79 8.94
C LEU A 104 -2.30 2.68 9.10
N VAL A 105 -3.03 2.81 8.00
CA VAL A 105 -4.34 3.46 7.95
C VAL A 105 -5.39 2.38 7.72
N LYS A 106 -6.34 2.26 8.64
CA LYS A 106 -7.51 1.39 8.46
C LYS A 106 -8.58 2.12 7.66
N ILE A 107 -9.08 1.49 6.61
CA ILE A 107 -10.25 1.95 5.84
C ILE A 107 -11.21 0.79 5.58
N SER A 108 -12.45 1.07 5.23
CA SER A 108 -13.36 0.01 4.78
C SER A 108 -13.01 -0.49 3.39
N ASN A 109 -13.35 -1.74 3.09
CA ASN A 109 -13.18 -2.33 1.77
C ASN A 109 -13.90 -1.52 0.68
N SER A 110 -15.08 -0.98 1.00
CA SER A 110 -15.82 -0.08 0.11
C SER A 110 -15.07 1.21 -0.23
N ILE A 111 -14.28 1.76 0.69
CA ILE A 111 -13.44 2.93 0.40
C ILE A 111 -12.29 2.52 -0.51
N LEU A 112 -11.63 1.38 -0.25
CA LEU A 112 -10.55 0.89 -1.12
C LEU A 112 -11.04 0.69 -2.57
N ILE A 113 -12.16 -0.01 -2.76
CA ILE A 113 -12.73 -0.29 -4.09
C ILE A 113 -13.01 1.00 -4.86
N ASN A 114 -13.53 2.03 -4.19
CA ASN A 114 -13.97 3.26 -4.84
C ASN A 114 -12.85 4.30 -5.03
N TYR A 115 -11.77 4.22 -4.25
CA TYR A 115 -10.77 5.29 -4.15
C TYR A 115 -9.31 4.84 -4.26
N TRP A 116 -9.01 3.57 -4.55
CA TRP A 116 -7.61 3.09 -4.61
C TRP A 116 -6.74 3.96 -5.53
N SER A 117 -7.27 4.44 -6.66
CA SER A 117 -6.49 5.20 -7.63
C SER A 117 -6.11 6.58 -7.10
N GLU A 118 -7.04 7.24 -6.43
CA GLU A 118 -6.87 8.52 -5.77
C GLU A 118 -5.97 8.39 -4.53
N LEU A 119 -6.02 7.25 -3.84
CA LEU A 119 -5.15 6.95 -2.69
C LEU A 119 -3.68 6.79 -3.13
N ILE A 120 -3.43 6.20 -4.31
CA ILE A 120 -2.09 6.18 -4.91
C ILE A 120 -1.63 7.59 -5.25
N GLU A 121 -2.48 8.44 -5.83
CA GLU A 121 -2.10 9.83 -6.14
C GLU A 121 -1.85 10.66 -4.86
N VAL A 122 -2.52 10.33 -3.74
CA VAL A 122 -2.24 10.92 -2.41
C VAL A 122 -0.83 10.55 -1.93
N ASP A 123 -0.47 9.27 -2.07
CA ASP A 123 0.88 8.78 -1.73
C ASP A 123 1.93 9.39 -2.66
N GLY A 124 1.68 9.33 -3.97
CA GLY A 124 2.59 9.74 -5.04
C GLY A 124 3.49 8.61 -5.56
N ASP A 125 3.33 7.38 -5.07
CA ASP A 125 4.12 6.21 -5.48
C ASP A 125 3.27 4.93 -5.47
N GLU A 126 3.17 4.27 -4.32
CA GLU A 126 2.49 2.99 -4.17
C GLU A 126 1.80 2.84 -2.82
N ILE A 127 0.76 2.01 -2.78
CA ILE A 127 0.06 1.64 -1.54
C ILE A 127 0.02 0.13 -1.37
N PHE A 128 0.37 -0.34 -0.18
CA PHE A 128 0.16 -1.73 0.20
C PHE A 128 -1.20 -1.86 0.86
N CYS A 129 -1.96 -2.86 0.45
CA CYS A 129 -3.23 -3.24 1.04
C CYS A 129 -3.06 -4.56 1.78
N LEU A 130 -3.02 -4.51 3.11
CA LEU A 130 -2.82 -5.67 3.99
C LEU A 130 -4.16 -6.16 4.53
N GLN A 131 -4.42 -7.46 4.46
CA GLN A 131 -5.60 -8.04 5.11
C GLN A 131 -5.42 -8.04 6.64
N GLN A 132 -6.53 -8.11 7.38
CA GLN A 132 -6.48 -8.18 8.85
C GLN A 132 -6.27 -9.60 9.37
N ASP A 133 -6.74 -10.58 8.59
CA ASP A 133 -6.85 -11.98 9.01
C ASP A 133 -5.88 -12.92 8.27
N ASP A 134 -5.13 -12.38 7.30
CA ASP A 134 -4.22 -13.12 6.43
C ASP A 134 -2.94 -12.28 6.25
N PRO A 135 -1.74 -12.90 6.29
CA PRO A 135 -0.48 -12.19 6.06
C PRO A 135 -0.34 -11.62 4.65
N SER A 136 -1.16 -12.09 3.70
CA SER A 136 -1.08 -11.70 2.29
C SER A 136 -1.39 -10.23 2.06
N PHE A 137 -0.82 -9.69 1.00
CA PHE A 137 -1.08 -8.33 0.55
C PHE A 137 -1.17 -8.23 -0.98
N ILE A 138 -1.76 -7.12 -1.42
CA ILE A 138 -1.53 -6.58 -2.76
C ILE A 138 -0.89 -5.21 -2.63
N CYS A 139 0.10 -4.90 -3.45
CA CYS A 139 0.61 -3.55 -3.62
C CYS A 139 0.09 -3.01 -4.95
N ILE A 140 -0.39 -1.78 -4.94
CA ILE A 140 -0.87 -1.10 -6.14
C ILE A 140 0.03 0.11 -6.37
N GLU A 141 0.73 0.11 -7.50
CA GLU A 141 1.71 1.12 -7.87
C GLU A 141 1.34 1.78 -9.21
N LYS A 142 1.72 3.05 -9.36
CA LYS A 142 1.71 3.73 -10.66
C LYS A 142 3.16 3.81 -11.15
N THR A 143 3.50 3.00 -12.13
CA THR A 143 4.88 2.81 -12.58
C THR A 143 5.05 3.06 -14.08
N GLU A 144 6.30 3.22 -14.51
CA GLU A 144 6.66 3.31 -15.93
C GLU A 144 6.85 1.89 -16.48
N ASP A 145 6.34 1.63 -17.69
CA ASP A 145 6.61 0.36 -18.37
C ASP A 145 8.11 0.22 -18.62
N ILE A 146 8.72 -0.83 -18.06
CA ILE A 146 10.09 -1.21 -18.41
C ILE A 146 10.00 -2.01 -19.70
N ILE A 147 9.90 -1.32 -20.84
CA ILE A 147 10.11 -1.94 -22.14
C ILE A 147 11.59 -2.31 -22.23
N VAL A 148 11.92 -3.55 -21.82
CA VAL A 148 13.22 -4.17 -22.11
C VAL A 148 13.30 -4.37 -23.63
N GLY A 149 13.69 -3.34 -24.39
CA GLY A 149 14.05 -3.54 -25.79
C GLY A 149 13.98 -2.37 -26.77
N ASN A 150 13.37 -1.21 -26.48
CA ASN A 150 13.29 -0.12 -27.47
C ASN A 150 13.32 1.26 -26.79
N GLU A 151 14.49 1.91 -26.81
CA GLU A 151 14.70 3.28 -26.31
C GLU A 151 13.94 4.37 -27.12
N SER A 152 13.15 3.99 -28.12
CA SER A 152 12.50 4.89 -29.08
C SER A 152 11.01 5.14 -28.85
N GLU A 153 10.36 4.43 -27.93
CA GLU A 153 8.95 4.66 -27.59
C GLU A 153 8.86 5.38 -26.24
N GLY A 154 8.13 6.49 -26.20
CA GLY A 154 8.02 7.33 -25.02
C GLY A 154 7.57 6.55 -23.79
N ARG A 155 7.98 7.01 -22.60
CA ARG A 155 7.62 6.38 -21.32
C ARG A 155 6.10 6.26 -21.20
N GLN A 156 5.59 5.04 -21.22
CA GLN A 156 4.18 4.77 -20.98
C GLN A 156 3.99 4.47 -19.50
N TRP A 157 3.18 5.28 -18.83
CA TRP A 157 2.76 5.01 -17.46
C TRP A 157 1.67 3.94 -17.45
N LEU A 158 1.68 3.10 -16.42
CA LEU A 158 0.72 2.03 -16.19
C LEU A 158 0.43 1.88 -14.70
N TYR A 159 -0.63 1.14 -14.38
CA TYR A 159 -0.85 0.60 -13.05
C TYR A 159 -0.31 -0.81 -12.99
N GLU A 160 0.36 -1.13 -11.90
CA GLU A 160 0.76 -2.49 -11.57
C GLU A 160 0.16 -2.90 -10.22
N VAL A 161 -0.30 -4.14 -10.15
CA VAL A 161 -0.63 -4.81 -8.89
C VAL A 161 0.39 -5.91 -8.67
N THR A 162 1.19 -5.78 -7.61
CA THR A 162 2.07 -6.84 -7.12
C THR A 162 1.36 -7.65 -6.03
N PHE A 163 1.45 -8.97 -6.12
CA PHE A 163 0.87 -9.89 -5.16
C PHE A 163 1.95 -10.42 -4.22
N SER A 164 1.63 -10.63 -2.93
CA SER A 164 2.60 -11.15 -1.97
C SER A 164 3.09 -12.56 -2.30
N ASN A 165 2.25 -13.39 -2.94
CA ASN A 165 2.58 -14.75 -3.33
C ASN A 165 1.74 -15.24 -4.53
N ALA A 166 2.14 -16.39 -5.09
CA ALA A 166 1.51 -16.97 -6.28
C ALA A 166 0.07 -17.44 -6.04
N ASP A 167 -0.25 -17.91 -4.84
CA ASP A 167 -1.60 -18.38 -4.49
C ASP A 167 -2.60 -17.23 -4.52
N ILE A 168 -2.20 -16.07 -4.02
CA ILE A 168 -3.01 -14.84 -4.06
C ILE A 168 -3.19 -14.37 -5.49
N LYS A 169 -2.12 -14.31 -6.29
CA LYS A 169 -2.23 -13.95 -7.71
C LYS A 169 -3.25 -14.85 -8.43
N SER A 170 -3.10 -16.17 -8.31
CA SER A 170 -3.97 -17.14 -8.99
C SER A 170 -5.44 -17.04 -8.60
N LYS A 171 -5.76 -16.53 -7.40
CA LYS A 171 -7.15 -16.32 -6.97
C LYS A 171 -7.76 -15.05 -7.55
N LEU A 172 -6.94 -14.05 -7.85
CA LEU A 172 -7.39 -12.70 -8.16
C LEU A 172 -7.34 -12.36 -9.65
N THR A 173 -6.38 -12.89 -10.39
CA THR A 173 -6.23 -12.69 -11.84
C THR A 173 -6.77 -13.89 -12.61
#